data_AF-A0A3B9QRZ6-F1
#
_entry.id   AF-A0A3B9QRZ6-F1
#
_cell.length_a   1.000
_cell.length_b   1.000
_cell.length_c   1.000
_cell.angle_alpha   90.00
_cell.angle_beta   90.00
_cell.angle_gamma   90.00
#
_symmetry.space_group_name_H-M   'P 1'
#
loop_
_entity.id
_entity.type
_entity.pdbx_description
1 polymer ?
#
loop_
_entity_poly.entity_id
_entity_poly.type
_entity_poly.pdbx_seq_one_letter_code
_entity_poly.pdbx_strand_id
1 'polypeptide(L)'
;GVHKIAGLEDEQLPPNYDLTIADEIVPVEAADAWATARAVFRGTGLFVGASAGASLTVAAELAARPEYEGATIVAVLPDAGKRYLSAGVFDDPDA
;
A
#
# COMPACT_ATOMS: atom_id res chain seq x y z
N GLY A 1 -5.90 -9.55 3.10
CA GLY A 1 -6.54 -9.70 4.41
C GLY A 1 -6.98 -8.34 4.88
N VAL A 2 -7.96 -8.26 5.76
CA VAL A 2 -8.27 -7.02 6.47
C VAL A 2 -7.21 -6.87 7.56
N HIS A 3 -6.25 -5.96 7.37
CA HIS A 3 -5.17 -5.69 8.32
C HIS A 3 -5.49 -4.39 9.05
N LYS A 4 -6.41 -4.46 10.02
CA LYS A 4 -6.77 -3.31 10.86
C LYS A 4 -5.69 -3.14 11.92
N ILE A 5 -4.86 -2.11 11.76
CA ILE A 5 -3.92 -1.66 12.80
C ILE A 5 -4.56 -0.55 13.63
N ALA A 6 -5.29 0.35 12.98
CA ALA A 6 -6.03 1.41 13.66
C ALA A 6 -7.15 0.81 14.54
N GLY A 7 -7.13 1.17 15.83
CA GLY A 7 -8.14 0.75 16.82
C GLY A 7 -7.87 -0.62 17.48
N LEU A 8 -6.66 -1.16 17.37
CA LEU A 8 -6.23 -2.29 18.20
C LEU A 8 -5.79 -1.80 19.58
N GLU A 9 -6.08 -2.57 20.62
CA GLU A 9 -5.50 -2.41 21.95
C GLU A 9 -4.03 -2.89 21.95
N ASP A 10 -3.21 -2.38 22.87
CA ASP A 10 -1.77 -2.69 22.94
C ASP A 10 -1.50 -4.20 23.01
N GLU A 11 -2.30 -4.97 23.74
CA GLU A 11 -2.16 -6.42 23.87
C GLU A 11 -2.46 -7.19 22.57
N GLN A 12 -3.09 -6.55 21.58
CA GLN A 12 -3.42 -7.14 20.28
C GLN A 12 -2.34 -6.89 19.23
N LEU A 13 -1.37 -6.02 19.52
CA LEU A 13 -0.31 -5.69 18.59
C LEU A 13 0.78 -6.78 18.57
N PRO A 14 1.39 -7.06 17.40
CA PRO A 14 2.55 -7.92 17.33
C PRO A 14 3.67 -7.42 18.25
N PRO A 15 4.42 -8.30 18.93
CA PRO A 15 5.46 -7.89 19.89
C PRO A 15 6.62 -7.13 19.24
N ASN A 16 6.72 -7.15 17.91
CA ASN A 16 7.72 -6.41 17.13
C ASN A 16 7.16 -5.10 16.54
N TYR A 17 5.97 -4.67 16.94
CA TYR A 17 5.37 -3.42 16.48
C TYR A 17 5.52 -2.34 17.57
N ASP A 18 6.21 -1.26 17.23
CA ASP A 18 6.43 -0.11 18.10
C ASP A 18 5.56 1.06 17.64
N LEU A 19 4.54 1.39 18.43
CA LEU A 19 3.58 2.46 18.17
C LEU A 19 4.22 3.86 18.13
N THR A 20 5.42 4.03 18.69
CA THR A 20 6.07 5.35 18.83
C THR A 20 6.84 5.78 17.59
N ILE A 21 7.07 4.87 16.64
CA ILE A 21 7.87 5.12 15.43
C ILE A 21 7.07 5.85 14.35
N ALA A 22 5.75 5.60 14.26
CA ALA A 22 4.93 6.13 13.18
C ALA A 22 4.41 7.54 13.53
N ASP A 23 4.70 8.52 12.66
CA ASP A 23 4.15 9.88 12.78
C ASP A 23 2.67 9.95 12.37
N GLU A 24 2.27 9.17 11.36
CA GLU A 24 0.92 9.14 10.79
C GLU A 24 0.54 7.70 10.39
N ILE A 25 -0.70 7.28 10.64
CA ILE A 25 -1.26 6.02 10.17
C ILE A 25 -2.36 6.34 9.16
N VAL A 26 -2.12 6.01 7.88
CA VAL A 26 -3.07 6.26 6.78
C VAL A 26 -3.79 4.95 6.40
N PRO A 27 -5.12 4.85 6.60
CA PRO A 27 -5.88 3.70 6.14
C PRO A 27 -6.03 3.74 4.62
N VAL A 28 -5.90 2.57 3.97
CA VAL A 28 -6.06 2.43 2.51
C VAL A 28 -7.10 1.36 2.22
N GLU A 29 -8.06 1.69 1.38
CA GLU A 29 -9.04 0.73 0.90
C GLU A 29 -8.40 -0.27 -0.07
N ALA A 30 -8.83 -1.53 0.03
CA ALA A 30 -8.26 -2.59 -0.80
C ALA A 30 -8.43 -2.32 -2.31
N ALA A 31 -9.55 -1.70 -2.70
CA ALA A 31 -9.82 -1.32 -4.08
C ALA A 31 -8.79 -0.34 -4.63
N ASP A 32 -8.41 0.67 -3.85
CA ASP A 32 -7.41 1.69 -4.23
C ASP A 32 -6.02 1.07 -4.32
N ALA A 33 -5.66 0.22 -3.36
CA ALA A 33 -4.39 -0.52 -3.41
C ALA A 33 -4.27 -1.37 -4.68
N TRP A 34 -5.34 -2.06 -5.07
CA TRP A 34 -5.34 -2.89 -6.29
C TRP A 34 -5.36 -2.05 -7.56
N ALA A 35 -6.09 -0.95 -7.58
CA ALA A 35 -6.09 0.00 -8.68
C ALA A 35 -4.67 0.57 -8.92
N THR A 36 -4.01 1.01 -7.85
CA THR A 36 -2.62 1.52 -7.91
C THR A 36 -1.64 0.44 -8.36
N ALA A 37 -1.69 -0.77 -7.81
CA ALA A 37 -0.82 -1.87 -8.24
C ALA A 37 -0.94 -2.17 -9.75
N ARG A 38 -2.18 -2.17 -10.28
CA ARG A 38 -2.45 -2.34 -11.71
C ARG A 38 -1.94 -1.17 -12.54
N ALA A 39 -2.18 0.06 -12.11
CA ALA A 39 -1.73 1.26 -12.80
C ALA A 39 -0.19 1.33 -12.89
N VAL A 40 0.49 1.04 -11.78
CA VAL A 40 1.96 1.01 -11.70
C VAL A 40 2.53 -0.07 -12.62
N PHE A 41 1.95 -1.27 -12.64
CA PHE A 41 2.38 -2.32 -13.56
C PHE A 41 2.23 -1.88 -15.02
N ARG A 42 1.08 -1.32 -15.40
CA ARG A 42 0.81 -0.83 -16.76
C ARG A 42 1.72 0.34 -17.16
N GLY A 43 2.02 1.25 -16.24
CA GLY A 43 2.79 2.47 -16.53
C GLY A 43 4.31 2.29 -16.48
N THR A 44 4.80 1.36 -15.65
CA THR A 44 6.25 1.24 -15.36
C THR A 44 6.83 -0.15 -15.61
N GLY A 45 5.99 -1.17 -15.78
CA GLY A 45 6.40 -2.57 -15.82
C GLY A 45 6.72 -3.18 -14.45
N LEU A 46 6.62 -2.42 -13.36
CA LEU A 46 6.83 -2.95 -12.00
C LEU A 46 5.63 -3.79 -11.57
N PHE A 47 5.81 -5.12 -11.57
CA PHE A 47 4.75 -6.05 -11.20
C PHE A 47 4.74 -6.33 -9.70
N VAL A 48 3.94 -5.58 -8.94
CA VAL A 48 3.96 -5.56 -7.48
C VAL A 48 2.70 -6.16 -6.83
N GLY A 49 2.78 -6.53 -5.56
CA GLY A 49 1.64 -7.04 -4.80
C GLY A 49 0.67 -5.98 -4.31
N ALA A 50 -0.42 -6.42 -3.66
CA ALA A 50 -1.47 -5.53 -3.13
C ALA A 50 -0.94 -4.58 -2.04
N SER A 51 -0.10 -5.05 -1.12
CA SER A 51 0.48 -4.20 -0.06
C SER A 51 1.40 -3.13 -0.62
N ALA A 52 2.17 -3.45 -1.67
CA ALA A 52 2.97 -2.48 -2.39
C ALA A 52 2.09 -1.42 -3.08
N GLY A 53 0.95 -1.84 -3.64
CA GLY A 53 -0.08 -0.93 -4.13
C GLY A 53 -0.57 0.04 -3.06
N ALA A 54 -0.87 -0.43 -1.85
CA ALA A 54 -1.26 0.42 -0.73
C ALA A 54 -0.17 1.43 -0.34
N SER A 55 1.08 0.98 -0.21
CA SER A 55 2.21 1.88 0.09
C SER A 55 2.41 2.94 -0.99
N LEU A 56 2.21 2.59 -2.27
CA LEU A 56 2.31 3.54 -3.38
C LEU A 56 1.13 4.51 -3.45
N THR A 57 -0.08 4.09 -3.06
CA THR A 57 -1.24 5.00 -2.93
C THR A 57 -0.92 6.09 -1.92
N VAL A 58 -0.49 5.73 -0.70
CA VAL A 58 -0.12 6.73 0.33
C VAL A 58 1.07 7.57 -0.09
N ALA A 59 2.09 6.97 -0.72
CA ALA A 59 3.24 7.72 -1.20
C ALA A 59 2.86 8.79 -2.24
N ALA A 60 1.92 8.48 -3.15
CA ALA A 60 1.42 9.44 -4.12
C ALA A 60 0.59 10.55 -3.46
N GLU A 61 -0.23 10.21 -2.47
CA GLU A 61 -0.97 11.20 -1.67
C GLU A 61 -0.04 12.14 -0.91
N LEU A 62 0.99 11.60 -0.24
CA LEU A 62 2.01 12.39 0.46
C LEU A 62 2.78 13.28 -0.52
N ALA A 63 3.18 12.75 -1.69
CA ALA A 63 3.89 13.51 -2.70
C ALA A 63 3.08 14.69 -3.27
N ALA A 64 1.75 14.64 -3.18
CA ALA A 64 0.86 15.71 -3.61
C ALA A 64 0.65 16.79 -2.54
N ARG A 65 1.07 16.57 -1.29
CA ARG A 65 0.90 17.57 -0.22
C ARG A 65 1.98 18.67 -0.33
N PRO A 66 1.63 19.96 -0.21
CA PRO A 66 2.57 21.07 -0.37
C PRO A 66 3.79 21.01 0.56
N GLU A 67 3.64 20.50 1.78
CA GLU A 67 4.71 20.35 2.76
C GLU A 67 5.81 19.37 2.35
N TYR A 68 5.55 18.50 1.37
CA TYR A 68 6.52 17.55 0.82
C TYR A 68 7.07 17.99 -0.56
N GLU A 69 6.84 19.23 -0.99
CA GLU A 69 7.41 19.74 -2.23
C GLU A 69 8.94 19.66 -2.22
N GLY A 70 9.51 18.99 -3.23
CA GLY A 70 10.96 18.76 -3.35
C GLY A 70 11.53 17.69 -2.41
N ALA A 71 10.72 17.08 -1.55
CA ALA A 71 11.14 16.00 -0.67
C ALA A 71 11.31 14.67 -1.44
N THR A 72 12.12 13.76 -0.89
CA THR A 72 12.22 12.38 -1.37
C THR A 72 11.34 11.48 -0.52
N ILE A 73 10.36 10.84 -1.14
CA ILE A 73 9.47 9.86 -0.50
C ILE A 73 9.89 8.46 -0.92
N VAL A 74 10.05 7.56 0.05
CA VAL A 74 10.43 6.16 -0.18
C VAL A 74 9.29 5.24 0.24
N ALA A 75 8.82 4.41 -0.69
CA ALA A 75 7.81 3.38 -0.44
C ALA A 75 8.45 1.97 -0.50
N VAL A 76 8.15 1.15 0.50
CA VAL A 76 8.58 -0.26 0.53
C VAL A 76 7.60 -1.11 -0.25
N LEU A 77 8.11 -1.93 -1.18
CA LEU A 77 7.31 -2.83 -2.02
C LEU A 77 7.60 -4.28 -1.58
N PRO A 78 6.79 -4.87 -0.68
CA PRO A 78 7.21 -6.05 0.08
C PRO A 78 7.35 -7.32 -0.76
N ASP A 79 6.55 -7.43 -1.82
CA ASP A 79 6.58 -8.57 -2.73
C ASP A 79 6.13 -8.19 -4.15
N ALA A 80 6.07 -9.19 -5.04
CA ALA A 80 5.72 -8.97 -6.44
C ALA A 80 4.41 -9.64 -6.85
N GLY A 81 3.76 -9.08 -7.87
CA GLY A 81 2.36 -9.32 -8.24
C GLY A 81 2.03 -10.73 -8.68
N LYS A 82 3.01 -11.50 -9.18
CA LYS A 82 2.84 -12.90 -9.61
C LYS A 82 2.22 -13.82 -8.55
N ARG A 83 2.34 -13.47 -7.26
CA ARG A 83 1.75 -14.22 -6.14
C ARG A 83 0.22 -14.04 -6.03
N TYR A 84 -0.35 -13.07 -6.75
CA TYR A 84 -1.75 -12.67 -6.65
C TYR A 84 -2.56 -12.97 -7.91
N LEU A 85 -2.00 -13.69 -8.88
CA LEU A 85 -2.70 -14.06 -10.12
C LEU A 85 -3.96 -14.91 -9.87
N SER A 86 -3.99 -15.71 -8.81
CA SER A 86 -5.16 -16.48 -8.41
C SER A 86 -6.09 -15.75 -7.44
N ALA A 87 -5.73 -14.53 -7.03
CA ALA A 87 -6.47 -13.73 -6.05
C ALA A 87 -7.35 -12.65 -6.70
N GLY A 88 -7.38 -12.59 -8.03
CA GLY A 88 -8.20 -11.66 -8.80
C GLY A 88 -7.77 -10.20 -8.80
N VAL A 89 -6.59 -9.87 -8.23
CA VAL A 89 -6.07 -8.49 -8.19
C VAL A 89 -5.86 -7.92 -9.60
N PHE A 90 -5.49 -8.80 -10.54
CA PHE A 90 -5.16 -8.45 -11.92
C PHE A 90 -6.18 -8.93 -12.94
N ASP A 91 -7.31 -9.45 -12.48
CA ASP A 91 -8.40 -9.82 -13.37
C ASP A 91 -8.91 -8.56 -14.06
N ASP A 92 -9.29 -8.74 -15.32
CA ASP A 92 -9.88 -7.68 -16.11
C ASP A 92 -11.29 -7.39 -15.53
N PRO A 93 -11.53 -6.17 -14.99
CA PRO A 93 -12.84 -5.83 -14.44
C PRO A 93 -13.95 -5.81 -15.51
N ASP A 94 -13.58 -5.78 -16.80
CA ASP A 94 -14.51 -5.71 -17.93
C ASP A 94 -14.61 -7.02 -18.73
N ALA A 95 -13.96 -8.10 -18.28
CA ALA A 95 -13.99 -9.42 -18.93
C ALA A 95 -15.18 -10.31 -18.52
#